data_AF-A0A2T5C333-F1
#
_entry.id   AF-A0A2T5C333-F1
#
_cell.length_a   1.000
_cell.length_b   1.000
_cell.length_c   1.000
_cell.angle_alpha   90.00
_cell.angle_beta   90.00
_cell.angle_gamma   90.00
#
_symmetry.space_group_name_H-M   'P 1'
#
loop_
_entity.id
_entity.type
_entity.pdbx_description
1 polymer ?
#
loop_
_entity_poly.entity_id
_entity_poly.type
_entity_poly.pdbx_seq_one_letter_code
_entity_poly.pdbx_strand_id
1 'polypeptide(L)'
;MKIFKQLFIILAINLAGDLISRYLHLPLPGPITGMLLLLILLLTGVLKEREIRDTADFMLQNMGFFFIPAGVSVMISYHALDGFYFETVLVVVLSTILVMAVTALATQLFIRLNEKKNGKHH
;
A
#
# COMPACT_ATOMS: atom_id res chain seq x y z
N MET A 1 18.41 -22.54 -1.65
CA MET A 1 16.97 -22.71 -1.95
C MET A 1 16.03 -21.90 -1.04
N LYS A 2 16.53 -21.06 -0.10
CA LYS A 2 15.66 -20.29 0.81
C LYS A 2 14.82 -19.24 0.07
N ILE A 3 15.42 -18.46 -0.85
CA ILE A 3 14.72 -17.42 -1.64
C ILE A 3 13.49 -17.99 -2.36
N PHE A 4 13.61 -19.12 -3.06
CA PHE A 4 12.47 -19.70 -3.79
C PHE A 4 11.31 -20.07 -2.87
N LYS A 5 11.59 -20.60 -1.67
CA LYS A 5 10.55 -20.91 -0.68
C LYS A 5 9.87 -19.63 -0.19
N GLN A 6 10.64 -18.61 0.17
CA GLN A 6 10.11 -17.33 0.65
C GLN A 6 9.28 -16.63 -0.44
N LEU A 7 9.77 -16.62 -1.68
CA LEU A 7 9.05 -16.09 -2.84
C LEU A 7 7.72 -16.83 -3.04
N PHE A 8 7.74 -18.16 -2.99
CA PHE A 8 6.53 -18.97 -3.12
C PHE A 8 5.49 -18.62 -2.04
N ILE A 9 5.92 -18.41 -0.79
CA ILE A 9 5.03 -17.98 0.30
C ILE A 9 4.40 -16.62 -0.02
N ILE A 10 5.19 -15.63 -0.44
CA ILE A 10 4.70 -14.29 -0.78
C ILE A 10 3.68 -14.35 -1.94
N LEU A 11 3.98 -15.13 -2.97
CA LEU A 11 3.09 -15.30 -4.13
C LEU A 11 1.83 -16.07 -3.78
N ALA A 12 1.92 -17.12 -2.95
CA ALA A 12 0.77 -17.88 -2.49
C ALA A 12 -0.19 -17.03 -1.65
N ILE A 13 0.34 -16.16 -0.79
CA ILE A 13 -0.47 -15.23 0.01
C ILE A 13 -1.14 -14.19 -0.89
N ASN A 14 -0.44 -13.66 -1.90
CA ASN A 14 -1.05 -12.75 -2.88
C ASN A 14 -2.16 -13.43 -3.69
N LEU A 15 -1.94 -14.68 -4.13
CA LEU A 15 -2.95 -15.46 -4.85
C LEU A 15 -4.16 -15.74 -3.95
N ALA A 16 -3.95 -16.11 -2.69
CA ALA A 16 -5.02 -16.28 -1.73
C ALA A 16 -5.81 -14.97 -1.51
N GLY A 17 -5.12 -13.83 -1.39
CA GLY A 17 -5.74 -12.51 -1.29
C GLY A 17 -6.62 -12.15 -2.50
N ASP A 18 -6.16 -12.48 -3.71
CA ASP A 18 -6.93 -12.29 -4.94
C ASP A 18 -8.17 -13.19 -4.99
N LEU A 19 -8.02 -14.48 -4.63
CA LEU A 19 -9.16 -15.40 -4.53
C LEU A 19 -10.18 -14.92 -3.49
N ILE A 20 -9.72 -14.52 -2.30
CA ILE A 20 -10.59 -13.98 -1.24
C ILE A 20 -11.33 -12.73 -1.74
N SER A 21 -10.63 -11.79 -2.37
CA SER A 21 -11.24 -10.59 -2.92
C SER A 21 -12.36 -10.93 -3.92
N ARG A 22 -12.11 -11.87 -4.83
CA ARG A 22 -13.09 -12.32 -5.83
C ARG A 22 -14.28 -13.06 -5.20
N TYR A 23 -14.04 -14.00 -4.29
CA TYR A 23 -15.11 -14.80 -3.69
C TYR A 23 -15.98 -13.98 -2.73
N LEU A 24 -15.38 -13.11 -1.92
CA LEU A 24 -16.12 -12.25 -0.98
C LEU A 24 -16.63 -10.96 -1.65
N HIS A 25 -16.39 -10.77 -2.95
CA HIS A 25 -16.75 -9.56 -3.71
C HIS A 25 -16.31 -8.27 -2.98
N LEU A 26 -15.09 -8.29 -2.43
CA LEU A 26 -14.57 -7.14 -1.70
C LEU A 26 -14.33 -5.97 -2.68
N PRO A 27 -14.58 -4.72 -2.28
CA PRO A 27 -14.28 -3.54 -3.09
C PRO A 27 -12.76 -3.27 -3.21
N LEU A 28 -11.93 -4.16 -2.64
CA LEU A 28 -10.49 -4.02 -2.56
C LEU A 28 -9.81 -4.89 -3.63
N PRO A 29 -8.84 -4.35 -4.38
CA PRO A 29 -7.99 -5.11 -5.28
C PRO A 29 -7.30 -6.29 -4.56
N GLY A 30 -7.11 -7.40 -5.26
CA GLY A 30 -6.44 -8.61 -4.75
C GLY A 30 -5.12 -8.37 -4.01
N PRO A 31 -4.18 -7.55 -4.55
CA PRO A 31 -2.92 -7.25 -3.85
C PRO A 31 -3.10 -6.58 -2.48
N ILE A 32 -4.08 -5.68 -2.34
CA ILE A 32 -4.38 -5.01 -1.07
C ILE A 32 -4.94 -6.02 -0.06
N THR A 33 -5.84 -6.90 -0.50
CA THR A 33 -6.36 -7.99 0.33
C THR A 33 -5.25 -8.97 0.74
N GLY A 34 -4.29 -9.26 -0.15
CA GLY A 34 -3.10 -10.05 0.15
C GLY A 34 -2.21 -9.41 1.23
N MET A 35 -2.05 -8.09 1.20
CA MET A 35 -1.33 -7.35 2.25
C MET A 35 -2.03 -7.45 3.61
N LEU A 36 -3.36 -7.31 3.64
CA LEU A 36 -4.15 -7.49 4.87
C LEU A 36 -4.03 -8.93 5.41
N LEU A 37 -4.12 -9.92 4.53
CA LEU A 37 -3.94 -11.33 4.90
C LEU A 37 -2.54 -11.59 5.47
N LEU A 38 -1.50 -11.06 4.82
CA LEU A 38 -0.12 -11.16 5.29
C LEU A 38 0.03 -10.54 6.69
N LEU A 39 -0.56 -9.36 6.90
CA LEU A 39 -0.56 -8.68 8.19
C LEU A 39 -1.23 -9.55 9.27
N ILE A 40 -2.39 -10.15 8.99
CA ILE A 40 -3.08 -11.05 9.92
C ILE A 40 -2.20 -12.27 10.24
N LEU A 41 -1.56 -12.87 9.25
CA LEU A 41 -0.66 -14.01 9.45
C LEU A 41 0.58 -13.68 10.31
N LEU A 42 1.11 -12.45 10.17
CA LEU A 42 2.21 -11.95 10.99
C LEU A 42 1.75 -11.66 12.43
N LEU A 43 0.59 -11.01 12.60
CA LEU A 43 0.03 -10.69 13.92
C LEU A 43 -0.35 -11.95 14.72
N THR A 44 -0.90 -12.97 14.04
CA THR A 44 -1.25 -14.26 14.65
C THR A 44 -0.03 -15.14 14.92
N GLY A 45 1.14 -14.79 14.40
CA GLY A 45 2.39 -15.54 14.56
C GLY A 45 2.45 -16.86 13.79
N VAL A 46 1.44 -17.14 12.95
CA VAL A 46 1.40 -18.30 12.04
C VAL A 46 2.56 -18.22 11.05
N LEU A 47 2.83 -17.02 10.54
CA LEU A 47 3.98 -16.74 9.70
C LEU A 47 4.97 -15.90 10.50
N LYS A 48 6.22 -16.36 10.59
CA LYS A 48 7.28 -15.55 11.21
C LYS A 48 7.94 -14.69 10.16
N GLU A 49 8.26 -13.45 10.50
CA GLU A 49 8.87 -12.49 9.58
C GLU A 49 10.14 -13.04 8.89
N ARG A 50 10.98 -13.75 9.64
CA ARG A 50 12.19 -14.43 9.12
C ARG A 50 11.93 -15.43 7.98
N GLU A 51 10.70 -15.88 7.79
CA GLU A 51 10.31 -16.81 6.72
C GLU A 51 10.02 -16.13 5.39
N ILE A 52 10.02 -14.80 5.33
CA ILE A 52 9.84 -14.03 4.09
C ILE A 52 10.82 -12.87 3.94
N ARG A 53 11.47 -12.45 5.03
CA ARG A 53 12.26 -11.21 5.12
C ARG A 53 13.29 -11.05 3.99
N ASP A 54 14.18 -12.02 3.76
CA ASP A 54 15.28 -11.84 2.79
C ASP A 54 14.75 -11.56 1.37
N THR A 55 13.71 -12.27 0.95
CA THR A 55 13.09 -12.10 -0.38
C THR A 55 12.23 -10.85 -0.44
N ALA A 56 11.48 -10.54 0.62
CA ALA A 56 10.70 -9.32 0.71
C ALA A 56 11.61 -8.08 0.63
N ASP A 57 12.71 -8.06 1.38
CA ASP A 57 13.70 -6.98 1.37
C ASP A 57 14.37 -6.85 -0.01
N PHE A 58 14.72 -7.97 -0.65
CA PHE A 58 15.25 -7.97 -2.01
C PHE A 58 14.25 -7.37 -3.02
N MET A 59 12.97 -7.74 -2.94
CA MET A 59 11.92 -7.20 -3.82
C MET A 59 11.67 -5.72 -3.55
N LEU A 60 11.69 -5.28 -2.29
CA LEU A 60 11.54 -3.88 -1.88
C LEU A 60 12.71 -3.02 -2.36
N GLN A 61 13.94 -3.52 -2.25
CA GLN A 61 15.14 -2.84 -2.78
C GLN A 61 15.06 -2.67 -4.30
N ASN A 62 14.45 -3.64 -4.99
CA ASN A 62 14.27 -3.61 -6.44
C ASN A 62 12.86 -3.18 -6.87
N MET A 63 12.10 -2.50 -6.00
CA MET A 63 10.69 -2.17 -6.23
C MET A 63 10.48 -1.35 -7.51
N GLY A 64 11.42 -0.45 -7.82
CA GLY A 64 11.40 0.33 -9.06
C GLY A 64 11.30 -0.51 -10.32
N PHE A 65 12.00 -1.67 -10.37
CA PHE A 65 11.95 -2.59 -11.52
C PHE A 65 10.52 -3.11 -11.76
N PHE A 66 9.79 -3.45 -10.69
CA PHE A 66 8.41 -3.93 -10.78
C PHE A 66 7.40 -2.84 -11.18
N PHE A 67 7.76 -1.57 -11.00
CA PHE A 67 6.93 -0.45 -11.45
C PHE A 67 7.13 -0.07 -12.91
N ILE A 68 8.24 -0.47 -13.55
CA ILE A 68 8.50 -0.15 -14.96
C ILE A 68 7.36 -0.65 -15.86
N PRO A 69 6.90 -1.91 -15.80
CA PRO A 69 5.80 -2.39 -16.65
C PRO A 69 4.51 -1.61 -16.44
N ALA A 70 4.19 -1.27 -15.19
CA ALA A 70 3.02 -0.46 -14.86
C ALA A 70 3.13 0.95 -15.45
N GLY A 71 4.30 1.59 -15.34
CA GLY A 71 4.57 2.90 -15.92
C GLY A 71 4.49 2.89 -17.45
N VAL A 72 5.08 1.89 -18.11
CA VAL A 72 5.00 1.72 -19.57
C VAL A 72 3.56 1.51 -20.03
N SER A 73 2.76 0.74 -19.27
CA SER A 73 1.34 0.53 -19.58
C SER A 73 0.54 1.83 -19.57
N VAL A 74 0.85 2.74 -18.64
CA VAL A 74 0.27 4.09 -18.60
C VAL A 74 0.71 4.92 -19.80
N MET A 75 1.99 4.87 -20.19
CA MET A 75 2.49 5.58 -21.38
C MET A 75 1.80 5.14 -22.67
N ILE A 76 1.43 3.86 -22.81
CA ILE A 76 0.67 3.39 -23.97
C ILE A 76 -0.76 3.96 -23.97
N SER A 77 -1.33 4.16 -22.78
CA SER A 77 -2.68 4.69 -22.58
C SER A 77 -2.73 6.22 -22.45
N TYR A 78 -1.61 6.90 -22.70
CA TYR A 78 -1.43 8.35 -22.56
C TYR A 78 -2.43 9.19 -23.37
N HIS A 79 -2.89 8.68 -24.53
CA HIS A 79 -3.88 9.36 -25.36
C HIS A 79 -5.21 9.64 -24.63
N ALA A 80 -5.51 8.91 -23.55
CA ALA A 80 -6.66 9.20 -22.69
C ALA A 80 -6.57 10.57 -21.97
N LEU A 81 -5.37 11.20 -21.97
CA LEU A 81 -5.09 12.49 -21.34
C LEU A 81 -5.00 13.64 -22.35
N ASP A 82 -5.25 13.38 -23.64
CA ASP A 82 -5.22 14.41 -24.68
C ASP A 82 -6.17 15.57 -24.36
N GLY A 83 -5.61 16.79 -24.33
CA GLY A 83 -6.36 18.03 -24.05
C GLY A 83 -6.41 18.45 -22.57
N PHE A 84 -6.04 17.59 -21.61
CA PHE A 84 -6.15 17.87 -20.17
C PHE A 84 -4.83 17.76 -19.40
N TYR A 85 -3.68 17.85 -20.08
CA TYR A 85 -2.36 17.70 -19.48
C TYR A 85 -2.11 18.65 -18.30
N PHE A 86 -2.41 19.93 -18.50
CA PHE A 86 -2.19 20.95 -17.47
C PHE A 86 -3.15 20.78 -16.29
N GLU A 87 -4.43 20.53 -16.57
CA GLU A 87 -5.44 20.30 -15.53
C GLU A 87 -5.12 19.07 -14.69
N THR A 88 -4.66 17.99 -15.31
CA THR A 88 -4.28 16.75 -14.61
C THR A 88 -3.11 17.00 -13.64
N VAL A 89 -2.04 17.64 -14.10
CA VAL A 89 -0.88 17.95 -13.26
C VAL A 89 -1.30 18.88 -12.11
N LEU A 90 -2.08 19.91 -12.41
CA LEU A 90 -2.56 20.85 -11.41
C LEU A 90 -3.41 20.15 -10.33
N VAL A 91 -4.36 19.30 -10.73
CA VAL A 91 -5.22 18.55 -9.81
C VAL A 91 -4.38 17.58 -8.96
N VAL A 92 -3.41 16.88 -9.53
CA VAL A 92 -2.52 15.97 -8.78
C VAL A 92 -1.72 16.74 -7.73
N VAL A 93 -1.09 17.85 -8.10
CA VAL A 93 -0.29 18.66 -7.17
C VAL A 93 -1.16 19.25 -6.06
N LEU A 94 -2.28 19.88 -6.42
CA LEU A 94 -3.18 20.50 -5.44
C LEU A 94 -3.81 19.47 -4.51
N SER A 95 -4.29 18.33 -5.02
CA SER A 95 -4.86 17.26 -4.18
C SER A 95 -3.81 16.65 -3.25
N THR A 96 -2.57 16.48 -3.71
CA THR A 96 -1.48 15.97 -2.87
C THR A 96 -1.18 16.94 -1.72
N ILE A 97 -1.04 18.24 -2.01
CA ILE A 97 -0.84 19.27 -0.98
C ILE A 97 -2.02 19.31 -0.01
N LEU A 98 -3.24 19.25 -0.53
CA LEU A 98 -4.46 19.27 0.29
C LEU A 98 -4.53 18.07 1.23
N VAL A 99 -4.30 16.86 0.71
CA VAL A 99 -4.30 15.62 1.53
C VAL A 99 -3.22 15.70 2.61
N MET A 100 -2.01 16.17 2.29
CA MET A 100 -0.95 16.35 3.28
C MET A 100 -1.35 17.38 4.35
N ALA A 101 -1.90 18.53 3.96
CA ALA A 101 -2.32 19.58 4.88
C ALA A 101 -3.45 19.12 5.81
N VAL A 102 -4.49 18.48 5.27
CA VAL A 102 -5.61 17.94 6.05
C VAL A 102 -5.14 16.86 7.01
N THR A 103 -4.27 15.95 6.56
CA THR A 103 -3.68 14.91 7.42
C THR A 103 -2.87 15.54 8.56
N ALA A 104 -2.02 16.52 8.26
CA ALA A 104 -1.23 17.23 9.27
C ALA A 104 -2.11 17.94 10.31
N LEU A 105 -3.16 18.65 9.87
CA LEU A 105 -4.10 19.33 10.76
C LEU A 105 -4.89 18.34 11.61
N ALA A 106 -5.35 17.23 11.03
CA ALA A 106 -6.05 16.18 11.75
C ALA A 106 -5.16 15.58 12.85
N THR A 107 -3.92 15.22 12.53
CA THR A 107 -2.95 14.72 13.51
C THR A 107 -2.67 15.74 14.61
N GLN A 108 -2.47 17.01 14.26
CA GLN A 108 -2.27 18.09 15.25
C GLN A 108 -3.48 18.27 16.17
N LEU A 109 -4.70 18.16 15.64
CA LEU A 109 -5.92 18.22 16.43
C LEU A 109 -6.01 17.04 17.41
N PHE A 110 -5.74 15.82 16.94
CA PHE A 110 -5.72 14.63 17.80
C PHE A 110 -4.70 14.74 18.94
N ILE A 111 -3.50 15.25 18.65
CA ILE A 111 -2.46 15.47 19.67
C ILE A 111 -2.95 16.49 20.71
N ARG A 112 -3.45 17.66 20.28
CA ARG A 112 -3.94 18.71 21.18
C ARG A 112 -5.13 18.27 22.05
N LEU A 113 -6.04 17.47 21.50
CA LEU A 113 -7.16 16.90 22.24
C LEU A 113 -6.69 15.90 23.30
N ASN A 114 -5.65 15.11 23.00
CA ASN A 114 -5.08 14.15 23.94
C ASN A 114 -4.30 14.86 25.07
N GLU A 115 -3.56 15.93 24.76
CA GLU A 115 -2.89 16.77 25.76
C GLU A 115 -3.89 17.46 26.72
N LYS A 116 -5.00 17.99 26.18
CA LYS A 116 -6.07 18.61 27.00
C LYS A 116 -6.82 17.61 27.88
N LYS A 117 -6.87 16.33 27.47
CA LYS A 117 -7.45 15.23 28.26
C LYS A 117 -6.51 14.77 29.38
N ASN A 118 -5.20 14.70 29.11
CA ASN A 118 -4.20 14.31 30.09
C ASN A 118 -3.86 15.42 31.10
N GLY A 119 -3.99 16.70 30.71
CA GLY A 119 -3.81 17.85 31.62
C GLY A 119 -4.97 18.10 32.60
N LYS A 120 -6.05 17.30 32.56
CA LYS A 120 -7.17 17.36 33.53
C LYS A 120 -7.09 16.31 34.64
N HIS A 121 -6.04 15.47 34.63
CA HIS A 121 -5.82 14.41 35.62
C HIS A 121 -4.71 14.72 36.64
N HIS A 122 -4.17 15.94 36.65
CA HIS A 122 -3.30 16.45 37.71
C HIS A 122 -4.01 17.56 38.47
#